data_AF-B7HH23-F1
#
_entry.id   AF-B7HH23-F1
#
_cell.length_a   1.000
_cell.length_b   1.000
_cell.length_c   1.000
_cell.angle_alpha   90.00
_cell.angle_beta   90.00
_cell.angle_gamma   90.00
#
_symmetry.space_group_name_H-M   'P 1'
#
loop_
_entity.id
_entity.type
_entity.pdbx_description
1 polymer ?
#
loop_
_entity_poly.entity_id
_entity_poly.type
_entity_poly.pdbx_seq_one_letter_code
_entity_poly.pdbx_strand_id
1 'polypeptide(L)'
;MPPILVWDEQEYYVTNEPAKVEEVGRKLGEVTREIKTSKKPTKNRESNTLQEKTEVFTMIEEEKSEYPPLIIKEAYSDEYRVVRSMSKQVL
;
A
#
# COMPACT_ATOMS: atom_id res chain seq x y z
N MET A 1 -5.68 1.71 -15.89
CA MET A 1 -5.41 0.69 -14.85
C MET A 1 -5.36 1.41 -13.52
N PRO A 2 -5.99 0.88 -12.46
CA PRO A 2 -5.99 1.56 -11.17
C PRO A 2 -4.57 1.69 -10.61
N PRO A 3 -4.32 2.64 -9.68
CA PRO A 3 -3.09 2.69 -8.91
C PRO A 3 -3.01 1.50 -7.93
N ILE A 4 -1.95 0.70 -8.00
CA ILE A 4 -1.80 -0.58 -7.29
C ILE A 4 -0.46 -0.65 -6.57
N LEU A 5 -0.50 -1.23 -5.37
CA LEU A 5 0.65 -1.77 -4.65
C LEU A 5 0.44 -3.29 -4.49
N VAL A 6 1.46 -4.10 -4.78
CA VAL A 6 1.45 -5.52 -4.39
C VAL A 6 2.30 -5.68 -3.14
N TRP A 7 1.70 -6.15 -2.06
CA TRP A 7 2.39 -6.40 -0.79
C TRP A 7 2.01 -7.76 -0.24
N ASP A 8 3.01 -8.60 0.00
CA ASP A 8 2.85 -9.99 0.47
C ASP A 8 1.84 -10.77 -0.38
N GLU A 9 2.02 -10.74 -1.71
CA GLU A 9 1.13 -11.36 -2.72
C GLU A 9 -0.31 -10.82 -2.79
N GLN A 10 -0.66 -9.88 -1.92
CA GLN A 10 -1.95 -9.20 -1.92
C GLN A 10 -1.88 -7.88 -2.70
N GLU A 11 -2.91 -7.62 -3.51
CA GLU A 11 -3.08 -6.37 -4.25
C GLU A 11 -3.79 -5.34 -3.36
N TYR A 12 -3.30 -4.10 -3.35
CA TYR A 12 -3.89 -2.97 -2.65
C TYR A 12 -4.17 -1.84 -3.64
N TYR A 13 -5.33 -1.21 -3.50
CA TYR A 13 -5.61 0.07 -4.13
C TYR A 13 -4.89 1.18 -3.37
N VAL A 14 -4.10 1.99 -4.08
CA VAL A 14 -3.55 3.22 -3.52
C VAL A 14 -4.65 4.28 -3.53
N THR A 15 -4.96 4.83 -2.35
CA THR A 15 -6.04 5.80 -2.18
C THR A 15 -5.48 7.20 -1.87
N ASN A 16 -6.36 8.21 -1.89
CA ASN A 16 -6.05 9.56 -1.39
C ASN A 16 -6.55 9.78 0.05
N GLU A 17 -6.98 8.72 0.73
CA GLU A 17 -7.41 8.77 2.13
C GLU A 17 -6.19 9.06 3.02
N PRO A 18 -6.17 10.18 3.76
CA PRO A 18 -5.08 10.48 4.68
C PRO A 18 -5.14 9.54 5.89
N ALA A 19 -3.96 9.23 6.45
CA ALA A 19 -3.83 8.54 7.74
C ALA A 19 -3.16 9.47 8.76
N LYS A 20 -3.60 9.37 10.01
CA LYS A 20 -3.00 10.11 11.13
C LYS A 20 -1.78 9.36 11.67
N VAL A 21 -0.85 10.07 12.29
CA VAL A 21 0.36 9.45 12.86
C VAL A 21 0.03 8.42 13.95
N GLU A 22 -1.07 8.63 14.69
CA GLU A 22 -1.56 7.71 15.72
C GLU A 22 -2.13 6.40 15.16
N GLU A 23 -2.43 6.36 13.86
CA GLU A 23 -2.91 5.15 13.15
C GLU A 23 -1.74 4.34 12.58
N VAL A 24 -0.53 4.91 12.52
CA VAL A 24 0.66 4.28 11.93
C VAL A 24 1.23 3.23 12.87
N GLY A 25 1.20 1.97 12.43
CA GLY A 25 1.77 0.85 13.15
C GLY A 25 3.20 0.52 12.77
N ARG A 26 3.53 -0.77 12.82
CA ARG A 26 4.87 -1.29 12.54
C ARG A 26 5.24 -1.08 11.08
N LYS A 27 6.44 -0.56 10.81
CA LYS A 27 7.02 -0.55 9.46
C LYS A 27 7.22 -1.97 8.94
N LEU A 28 6.62 -2.28 7.79
CA LEU A 28 6.72 -3.56 7.09
C LEU A 28 7.89 -3.57 6.10
N GLY A 29 8.23 -2.42 5.53
CA GLY A 29 9.31 -2.28 4.57
C GLY A 29 9.11 -1.08 3.65
N GLU A 30 9.67 -1.20 2.45
CA GLU A 30 9.61 -0.16 1.41
C GLU A 30 9.27 -0.77 0.04
N VAL A 31 8.66 0.02 -0.84
CA VAL A 31 8.56 -0.27 -2.27
C VAL A 31 9.97 -0.34 -2.85
N THR A 32 10.30 -1.45 -3.52
CA THR A 32 11.64 -1.66 -4.09
C THR A 32 11.68 -1.51 -5.60
N ARG A 33 10.52 -1.39 -6.25
CA ARG A 33 10.45 -1.28 -7.70
C ARG A 33 9.20 -0.53 -8.16
N GLU A 34 9.44 0.63 -8.76
CA GLU A 34 8.44 1.31 -9.56
C GLU A 34 8.39 0.71 -10.98
N ILE A 35 7.18 0.48 -11.48
CA ILE A 35 6.97 0.02 -12.86
C ILE A 35 6.13 1.03 -13.63
N LYS A 36 6.15 0.92 -14.97
CA LYS A 36 5.36 1.78 -15.85
C LYS A 36 3.88 1.78 -15.44
N THR A 37 3.27 2.95 -15.36
CA THR A 37 1.86 3.15 -14.96
C THR A 37 0.85 2.33 -15.77
N SER A 38 1.18 1.96 -17.01
CA SER A 38 0.35 1.11 -17.87
C SER A 38 0.45 -0.39 -17.60
N LYS A 39 1.37 -0.84 -16.74
CA LYS A 39 1.60 -2.27 -16.41
C LYS A 39 1.12 -2.60 -15.00
N LYS A 40 0.38 -3.70 -14.87
CA LYS A 40 -0.07 -4.19 -13.57
C LYS A 40 1.13 -4.73 -12.78
N PRO A 41 1.36 -4.30 -11.53
CA PRO A 41 2.38 -4.91 -10.69
C PRO A 41 1.96 -6.33 -10.35
N THR A 42 2.91 -7.27 -10.34
CA THR A 42 2.63 -8.69 -10.11
C THR A 42 3.52 -9.32 -9.06
N LYS A 43 4.53 -8.60 -8.58
CA LYS A 43 5.45 -9.09 -7.56
C LYS A 43 5.37 -8.26 -6.30
N ASN A 44 5.70 -8.88 -5.18
CA ASN A 44 5.79 -8.20 -3.89
C ASN A 44 6.67 -6.94 -3.99
N ARG A 45 6.22 -5.86 -3.33
CA ARG A 45 6.88 -4.54 -3.27
C ARG A 45 6.98 -3.81 -4.61
N GLU A 46 6.19 -4.20 -5.60
CA GLU A 46 6.02 -3.46 -6.85
C GLU A 46 4.83 -2.50 -6.76
N SER A 47 4.98 -1.34 -7.40
CA SER A 47 3.88 -0.42 -7.65
C SER A 47 3.98 0.21 -9.04
N ASN A 48 2.85 0.51 -9.64
CA ASN A 48 2.74 1.27 -10.89
C ASN A 48 2.53 2.78 -10.67
N THR A 49 2.48 3.22 -9.40
CA THR A 49 2.23 4.61 -9.02
C THR A 49 3.14 5.12 -7.90
N LEU A 50 3.57 4.25 -6.98
CA LEU A 50 4.39 4.63 -5.84
C LEU A 50 5.87 4.57 -6.23
N GLN A 51 6.61 5.59 -5.79
CA GLN A 51 8.05 5.67 -6.00
C GLN A 51 8.78 4.61 -5.18
N GLU A 52 9.95 4.18 -5.64
CA GLU A 52 10.88 3.40 -4.83
C GLU A 52 11.18 4.12 -3.50
N LYS A 53 11.40 3.35 -2.43
CA LYS A 53 11.57 3.81 -1.04
C LYS A 53 10.31 4.37 -0.37
N THR A 54 9.14 4.32 -1.03
CA THR A 54 7.87 4.55 -0.33
C THR A 54 7.74 3.53 0.81
N GLU A 55 7.66 4.01 2.04
CA GLU A 55 7.57 3.20 3.23
C GLU A 55 6.15 2.62 3.39
N VAL A 56 6.06 1.40 3.89
CA VAL A 56 4.79 0.69 4.11
C VAL A 56 4.70 0.23 5.56
N PHE A 57 3.56 0.47 6.20
CA PHE A 57 3.30 0.22 7.62
C PHE A 57 2.00 -0.57 7.79
N THR A 58 1.87 -1.29 8.91
CA THR A 58 0.55 -1.76 9.37
C THR A 58 -0.29 -0.57 9.85
N MET A 59 -1.61 -0.69 9.81
CA MET A 59 -2.50 0.22 10.53
C MET A 59 -2.74 -0.30 11.96
N ILE A 60 -2.78 0.59 12.96
CA ILE A 60 -3.05 0.22 14.37
C ILE A 60 -4.52 -0.17 14.57
N GLU A 61 -5.44 0.42 13.80
CA GLU A 61 -6.87 0.13 13.93
C GLU A 61 -7.21 -1.24 13.32
N GLU A 62 -7.84 -2.10 14.12
CA GLU A 62 -8.19 -3.47 13.72
C GLU A 62 -9.48 -3.49 12.89
N GLU A 63 -9.38 -3.25 11.58
CA GLU A 63 -10.32 -3.88 10.65
C GLU A 63 -10.06 -5.40 10.70
N LYS A 64 -11.06 -6.18 11.16
CA LYS A 64 -11.01 -7.65 11.14
C LYS A 64 -11.16 -8.16 9.70
N SER A 65 -10.11 -7.99 8.91
CA SER A 65 -9.96 -8.48 7.55
C SER A 65 -8.76 -9.41 7.47
N GLU A 66 -8.81 -10.42 6.60
CA GLU A 66 -7.64 -11.24 6.23
C GLU A 66 -6.51 -10.35 5.68
N TYR A 67 -6.90 -9.27 4.99
CA TYR A 67 -6.02 -8.25 4.44
C TYR A 67 -6.44 -6.89 4.98
N PRO A 68 -5.95 -6.48 6.16
CA PRO A 68 -6.26 -5.17 6.71
C PRO A 68 -5.66 -4.04 5.84
N PRO A 69 -6.17 -2.81 5.91
CA PRO A 69 -5.53 -1.67 5.28
C PRO A 69 -4.08 -1.52 5.73
N LEU A 70 -3.24 -1.05 4.82
CA LEU A 70 -1.87 -0.64 5.11
C LEU A 70 -1.78 0.89 5.05
N ILE A 71 -0.71 1.42 5.61
CA ILE A 71 -0.38 2.83 5.52
C ILE A 71 0.91 2.99 4.72
N ILE A 72 0.98 4.02 3.87
CA ILE A 72 2.18 4.37 3.12
C ILE A 72 2.68 5.78 3.44
N LYS A 73 3.99 5.99 3.31
CA LYS A 73 4.63 7.32 3.33
C LYS A 73 5.62 7.41 2.17
N GLU A 74 5.38 8.31 1.21
CA GLU A 74 6.30 8.50 0.09
C GLU A 74 7.59 9.19 0.56
N ALA A 75 8.72 8.89 -0.09
CA ALA A 75 10.06 9.29 0.36
C ALA A 75 10.27 10.82 0.53
N TYR A 76 9.44 11.64 -0.11
CA TYR A 76 9.50 13.10 -0.07
C TYR A 76 8.22 13.74 0.48
N SER A 77 7.38 12.96 1.14
CA SER A 77 6.13 13.42 1.76
C SER A 77 6.16 13.17 3.26
N ASP A 78 5.63 14.10 4.05
CA ASP A 78 5.36 13.88 5.47
C ASP A 78 3.94 13.34 5.74
N GLU A 79 3.15 13.21 4.68
CA GLU A 79 1.77 12.71 4.76
C GLU A 79 1.73 11.19 4.67
N TYR A 80 0.96 10.59 5.57
CA TYR A 80 0.60 9.18 5.52
C TYR A 80 -0.72 9.01 4.78
N ARG A 81 -0.84 7.93 3.99
CA ARG A 81 -2.07 7.57 3.28
C ARG A 81 -2.45 6.13 3.50
N VAL A 82 -3.75 5.86 3.51
CA VAL A 82 -4.30 4.50 3.58
C VAL A 82 -4.24 3.86 2.20
N VAL A 83 -3.83 2.59 2.15
CA VAL A 83 -4.00 1.72 0.99
C VAL A 83 -4.84 0.53 1.39
N ARG A 84 -5.87 0.21 0.59
CA ARG A 84 -6.90 -0.77 0.95
C ARG A 84 -6.77 -2.00 0.10
N SER A 85 -6.88 -3.18 0.72
CA SER A 85 -6.77 -4.45 0.00
C SER A 85 -7.85 -4.52 -1.08
N MET A 86 -7.48 -4.97 -2.28
CA MET A 86 -8.47 -5.48 -3.21
C MET A 86 -8.95 -6.82 -2.67
N SER A 87 -10.09 -6.86 -1.98
CA SER A 87 -10.68 -8.14 -1.60
C SER A 87 -10.76 -9.01 -2.85
N LYS A 88 -10.07 -10.17 -2.86
CA LYS A 88 -10.38 -11.18 -3.86
C LYS A 88 -11.83 -11.54 -3.60
N GLN A 89 -12.72 -11.24 -4.54
CA GLN A 89 -14.05 -11.84 -4.49
C GLN A 89 -13.81 -13.34 -4.36
N VAL A 90 -14.29 -13.92 -3.26
CA VAL A 90 -14.44 -15.36 -3.17
C VAL A 90 -15.38 -15.71 -4.33
N LEU A 91 -14.83 -16.44 -5.31
CA LEU A 91 -15.55 -16.93 -6.49
C LEU A 91 -16.83 -17.69 -6.11
#